data_AF-A0A4P5QZ36-F1
#
_entry.id   AF-A0A4P5QZ36-F1
#
_cell.length_a   1.000
_cell.length_b   1.000
_cell.length_c   1.000
_cell.angle_alpha   90.00
_cell.angle_beta   90.00
_cell.angle_gamma   90.00
#
_symmetry.space_group_name_H-M   'P 1'
#
loop_
_entity.id
_entity.type
_entity.pdbx_description
1 polymer ?
#
loop_
_entity_poly.entity_id
_entity_poly.type
_entity_poly.pdbx_seq_one_letter_code
_entity_poly.pdbx_strand_id
1 'polypeptide(L)'
;MLSVEAQEASPSSSLNRTRRAIEVRRTQQALLCGALEWDNDRCKDGVVVFRRVFAGHPTVVCIANMGSTTTPAVAGDLLCTSGDLVGGEVPPNTTAWFATRD
;
A
#
# COMPACT_ATOMS: atom_id res chain seq x y z
N MET A 1 11.28 -8.98 21.47
CA MET A 1 11.60 -7.75 22.25
C MET A 1 11.40 -6.57 21.31
N LEU A 2 10.70 -5.51 21.72
CA LEU A 2 10.40 -4.35 20.87
C LEU A 2 11.47 -3.26 21.02
N SER A 3 12.74 -3.59 20.79
CA SER A 3 13.81 -2.59 20.77
C SER A 3 14.05 -2.10 19.33
N VAL A 4 14.64 -0.91 19.18
CA VAL A 4 15.01 -0.38 17.86
C VAL A 4 16.02 -1.31 17.20
N GLU A 5 17.05 -1.73 17.93
CA GLU A 5 18.13 -2.60 17.44
C GLU A 5 17.57 -3.93 16.92
N ALA A 6 16.63 -4.54 17.66
CA ALA A 6 15.98 -5.78 17.25
C ALA A 6 15.13 -5.60 15.97
N GLN A 7 14.48 -4.45 15.80
CA GLN A 7 13.71 -4.15 14.60
C GLN A 7 14.60 -3.80 13.40
N GLU A 8 15.72 -3.12 13.61
CA GLU A 8 16.68 -2.81 12.54
C GLU A 8 17.27 -4.07 11.93
N ALA A 9 17.56 -5.09 12.75
CA ALA A 9 18.05 -6.39 12.29
C ALA A 9 17.02 -7.22 11.51
N SER A 10 15.72 -6.87 11.55
CA SER A 10 14.64 -7.62 10.90
C SER A 10 14.08 -6.84 9.70
N PRO A 11 14.32 -7.28 8.45
CA PRO A 11 13.80 -6.60 7.25
C PRO A 11 12.28 -6.50 7.20
N SER A 12 11.58 -7.45 7.83
CA SER A 12 10.12 -7.47 7.94
C SER A 12 9.60 -6.75 9.19
N SER A 13 10.44 -6.04 9.94
CA SER A 13 9.97 -5.26 11.09
C SER A 13 9.07 -4.10 10.66
N SER A 14 8.21 -3.64 11.56
CA SER A 14 7.38 -2.45 11.33
C SER A 14 8.23 -1.22 11.02
N LEU A 15 9.38 -1.06 11.67
CA LEU A 15 10.34 0.02 11.38
C LEU A 15 10.83 -0.01 9.93
N ASN A 16 11.32 -1.16 9.46
CA ASN A 16 11.86 -1.28 8.10
C ASN A 16 10.75 -1.17 7.04
N ARG A 17 9.55 -1.70 7.30
CA ARG A 17 8.38 -1.49 6.41
C ARG A 17 7.98 -0.01 6.33
N THR A 18 7.99 0.71 7.45
CA THR A 18 7.68 2.15 7.47
C THR A 18 8.73 2.98 6.75
N ARG A 19 10.02 2.70 6.98
CA ARG A 19 11.14 3.34 6.26
C ARG A 19 10.99 3.12 4.75
N ARG A 20 10.70 1.89 4.32
CA ARG A 20 10.46 1.55 2.92
C ARG A 20 9.27 2.31 2.33
N ALA A 21 8.15 2.42 3.04
CA ALA A 21 6.99 3.18 2.57
C ALA A 21 7.32 4.67 2.37
N ILE A 22 8.13 5.26 3.25
CA ILE A 22 8.59 6.66 3.12
C ILE A 22 9.51 6.82 1.90
N GLU A 23 10.44 5.89 1.66
CA GLU A 23 11.30 5.89 0.47
C GLU A 23 10.47 5.78 -0.81
N VAL A 24 9.52 4.86 -0.86
CA VAL A 24 8.58 4.70 -1.98
C VAL A 24 7.80 6.01 -2.19
N ARG A 25 7.24 6.59 -1.13
CA ARG A 25 6.50 7.86 -1.22
C ARG A 25 7.33 8.98 -1.86
N ARG A 26 8.64 9.04 -1.60
CA ARG A 26 9.55 10.04 -2.17
C ARG A 26 9.85 9.83 -3.65
N THR A 27 9.70 8.61 -4.18
CA THR A 27 10.00 8.30 -5.59
C THR A 27 8.77 8.35 -6.49
N GLN A 28 7.56 8.29 -5.93
CA GLN A 28 6.31 8.31 -6.70
C GLN A 28 5.68 9.72 -6.72
N GLN A 29 5.71 10.39 -7.89
CA GLN A 29 5.11 11.74 -8.03
C GLN A 29 3.62 11.77 -7.69
N ALA A 30 2.88 10.71 -8.04
CA ALA A 30 1.48 10.55 -7.66
C ALA A 30 1.26 10.59 -6.14
N LEU A 31 2.14 9.96 -5.35
CA LEU A 31 2.03 9.98 -3.89
C LEU A 31 2.38 11.36 -3.29
N LEU A 32 3.29 12.11 -3.92
CA LEU A 32 3.71 13.44 -3.47
C LEU A 32 2.66 14.50 -3.78
N CYS A 33 2.27 14.61 -5.05
CA CYS A 33 1.51 15.75 -5.58
C CYS A 33 0.21 15.34 -6.29
N GLY A 34 -0.08 14.05 -6.41
CA GLY A 34 -1.28 13.57 -7.11
C GLY A 34 -2.57 13.83 -6.34
N ALA A 35 -3.65 14.05 -7.09
CA ALA A 35 -5.01 14.16 -6.56
C ALA A 35 -5.40 12.86 -5.86
N LEU A 36 -6.16 12.97 -4.76
CA LEU A 36 -6.75 11.82 -4.10
C LEU A 36 -8.16 11.59 -4.66
N GLU A 37 -8.41 10.37 -5.12
CA GLU A 37 -9.72 9.93 -5.59
C GLU A 37 -10.17 8.71 -4.81
N TRP A 38 -11.38 8.75 -4.25
CA TRP A 38 -11.95 7.60 -3.56
C TRP A 38 -12.42 6.54 -4.56
N ASP A 39 -12.13 5.28 -4.27
CA ASP A 39 -12.66 4.14 -5.02
C ASP A 39 -13.83 3.52 -4.25
N ASN A 40 -14.99 4.17 -4.35
CA ASN A 40 -16.16 3.81 -3.54
C ASN A 40 -16.66 2.38 -3.80
N ASP A 41 -16.45 1.84 -5.01
CA ASP A 41 -16.87 0.49 -5.36
C ASP A 41 -16.06 -0.59 -4.61
N ARG A 42 -14.78 -0.29 -4.33
CA ARG A 42 -13.89 -1.15 -3.55
C ARG A 42 -13.85 -0.82 -2.05
N CYS A 43 -14.36 0.34 -1.63
CA CYS A 43 -14.52 0.72 -0.23
C CYS A 43 -15.71 0.00 0.44
N LYS A 44 -15.55 -1.27 0.78
CA LYS A 44 -16.58 -2.08 1.45
C LYS A 44 -15.95 -3.08 2.42
N ASP A 45 -16.77 -3.63 3.32
CA ASP A 45 -16.38 -4.73 4.21
C ASP A 45 -15.12 -4.45 5.06
N GLY A 46 -14.91 -3.18 5.46
CA GLY A 46 -13.75 -2.76 6.23
C GLY A 46 -12.49 -2.47 5.40
N VAL A 47 -12.61 -2.47 4.07
CA VAL A 47 -11.52 -2.10 3.15
C VAL A 47 -11.66 -0.62 2.77
N VAL A 48 -10.57 0.12 2.84
CA VAL A 48 -10.45 1.49 2.33
C VAL A 48 -9.56 1.49 1.10
N VAL A 49 -10.06 2.04 0.00
CA VAL A 49 -9.32 2.17 -1.26
C VAL A 49 -9.40 3.60 -1.78
N PHE A 50 -8.25 4.16 -2.10
CA PHE A 50 -8.17 5.43 -2.83
C PHE A 50 -7.04 5.37 -3.86
N ARG A 51 -7.18 6.17 -4.91
CA ARG A 51 -6.18 6.35 -5.96
C ARG A 51 -5.47 7.68 -5.76
N ARG A 52 -4.19 7.70 -6.13
CA ARG A 52 -3.39 8.91 -6.26
C ARG A 52 -3.07 9.08 -7.73
N VAL A 53 -3.64 10.11 -8.35
CA VAL A 53 -3.58 10.34 -9.79
C VAL A 53 -2.76 11.60 -10.06
N PHE A 54 -1.78 11.50 -10.95
CA PHE A 54 -0.96 12.63 -11.36
C PHE A 54 -0.60 12.51 -12.83
N ALA A 55 -0.96 13.51 -13.63
CA ALA A 55 -0.85 13.46 -15.08
C ALA A 55 0.59 13.14 -15.53
N GLY A 56 0.73 12.18 -16.45
CA GLY A 56 2.03 11.73 -16.97
C GLY A 56 2.77 10.73 -16.07
N HIS A 57 2.19 10.30 -14.96
CA HIS A 57 2.77 9.32 -14.05
C HIS A 57 1.80 8.15 -13.79
N PRO A 58 2.30 6.96 -13.42
CA PRO A 58 1.44 5.85 -13.00
C PRO A 58 0.53 6.25 -11.84
N THR A 59 -0.72 5.80 -11.88
CA THR A 59 -1.65 5.94 -10.77
C THR A 59 -1.22 5.01 -9.63
N VAL A 60 -1.27 5.50 -8.40
CA VAL A 60 -0.99 4.67 -7.23
C VAL A 60 -2.30 4.34 -6.52
N VAL A 61 -2.66 3.05 -6.52
CA VAL A 61 -3.80 2.53 -5.76
C VAL A 61 -3.33 2.19 -4.35
N CYS A 62 -3.91 2.85 -3.36
CA CYS A 62 -3.64 2.61 -1.95
C CYS A 62 -4.82 1.84 -1.33
N ILE A 63 -4.53 0.68 -0.74
CA ILE A 63 -5.51 -0.17 -0.08
C ILE A 63 -5.11 -0.35 1.38
N ALA A 64 -6.05 -0.14 2.29
CA ALA A 64 -5.94 -0.51 3.70
C ALA A 64 -7.09 -1.49 4.03
N ASN A 65 -6.75 -2.75 4.28
CA ASN A 65 -7.71 -3.77 4.67
C ASN A 65 -7.78 -3.88 6.19
N MET A 66 -8.83 -3.29 6.77
CA MET A 66 -9.18 -3.42 8.19
C MET A 66 -10.36 -4.38 8.38
N GLY A 67 -10.78 -5.06 7.30
CA GLY A 67 -11.81 -6.07 7.30
C GLY A 67 -11.30 -7.45 7.74
N SER A 68 -12.17 -8.45 7.64
CA SER A 68 -11.90 -9.83 8.03
C SER A 68 -11.62 -10.77 6.84
N THR A 69 -11.77 -10.28 5.61
CA THR A 69 -11.58 -11.06 4.38
C THR A 69 -10.49 -10.46 3.51
N THR A 70 -9.82 -11.31 2.72
CA THR A 70 -8.84 -10.89 1.72
C THR A 70 -9.53 -10.13 0.58
N THR A 71 -8.91 -9.05 0.08
CA THR A 71 -9.44 -8.30 -1.05
C THR A 71 -9.33 -9.09 -2.36
N PRO A 72 -10.14 -8.78 -3.39
CA PRO A 72 -9.80 -9.18 -4.76
C PRO A 72 -8.38 -8.72 -5.14
N ALA A 73 -7.73 -9.49 -6.01
CA ALA A 73 -6.39 -9.16 -6.51
C ALA A 73 -6.37 -7.83 -7.25
N VAL A 74 -5.37 -7.00 -6.94
CA VAL A 74 -5.11 -5.76 -7.65
C VAL A 74 -4.14 -6.02 -8.78
N ALA A 75 -4.53 -5.70 -10.01
CA ALA A 75 -3.61 -5.67 -11.13
C ALA A 75 -2.69 -4.45 -11.01
N GLY A 76 -1.38 -4.66 -10.96
CA GLY A 76 -0.38 -3.59 -10.88
C GLY A 76 0.92 -4.05 -10.22
N ASP A 77 1.92 -3.17 -10.23
CA ASP A 77 3.20 -3.43 -9.60
C ASP A 77 3.13 -3.09 -8.10
N LEU A 78 3.39 -4.07 -7.23
CA LEU A 78 3.44 -3.83 -5.79
C LEU A 78 4.62 -2.92 -5.44
N LEU A 79 4.34 -1.75 -4.86
CA LEU A 79 5.35 -0.79 -4.43
C LEU A 79 5.83 -1.05 -2.99
N CYS A 80 4.89 -1.24 -2.07
CA CYS A 80 5.16 -1.61 -0.68
C CYS A 80 3.92 -2.21 0.00
N THR A 81 4.15 -2.95 1.08
CA THR A 81 3.10 -3.56 1.90
C THR A 81 3.48 -3.57 3.39
N SER A 82 2.49 -3.43 4.27
CA SER A 82 2.65 -3.56 5.72
C SER A 82 2.58 -5.01 6.20
N GLY A 83 2.27 -5.97 5.32
CA GLY A 83 1.96 -7.38 5.60
C GLY A 83 2.47 -8.29 4.46
N ASP A 84 2.58 -9.58 4.71
CA ASP A 84 2.84 -10.53 3.61
C ASP A 84 1.60 -10.61 2.71
N LEU A 85 1.80 -10.66 1.41
CA LEU A 85 0.71 -10.76 0.44
C LEU A 85 1.13 -11.61 -0.77
N VAL A 86 0.15 -12.19 -1.45
CA VAL A 86 0.35 -13.08 -2.61
C VAL A 86 -0.59 -12.64 -3.73
N GLY A 87 -0.10 -12.61 -4.97
CA GLY A 87 -0.95 -12.41 -6.15
C GLY A 87 -1.69 -11.06 -6.21
N GLY A 88 -1.23 -10.03 -5.50
CA GLY A 88 -1.92 -8.73 -5.43
C GLY A 88 -3.15 -8.70 -4.54
N GLU A 89 -3.41 -9.77 -3.79
CA GLU A 89 -4.50 -9.87 -2.81
C GLU A 89 -4.06 -9.28 -1.47
N VAL A 90 -4.83 -8.38 -0.88
CA VAL A 90 -4.47 -7.73 0.39
C VAL A 90 -5.20 -8.44 1.54
N PRO A 91 -4.51 -9.20 2.41
CA PRO A 91 -5.17 -9.89 3.51
C PRO A 91 -5.59 -8.91 4.62
N PRO A 92 -6.40 -9.37 5.60
CA PRO A 92 -6.73 -8.59 6.78
C PRO A 92 -5.52 -7.97 7.47
N ASN A 93 -5.71 -6.82 8.10
CA ASN A 93 -4.68 -6.06 8.83
C ASN A 93 -3.46 -5.69 7.97
N THR A 94 -3.67 -5.50 6.66
CA THR A 94 -2.60 -5.19 5.70
C THR A 94 -2.94 -3.96 4.87
N THR A 95 -1.95 -3.10 4.69
CA THR A 95 -1.98 -1.96 3.76
C THR A 95 -0.99 -2.22 2.65
N ALA A 96 -1.40 -2.02 1.40
CA ALA A 96 -0.54 -2.18 0.22
C ALA A 96 -0.76 -1.06 -0.79
N TRP A 97 0.32 -0.67 -1.46
CA TRP A 97 0.31 0.31 -2.54
C TRP A 97 0.73 -0.33 -3.85
N PHE A 98 -0.05 -0.13 -4.91
CA PHE A 98 0.20 -0.65 -6.25
C PHE A 98 0.34 0.49 -7.24
N ALA A 99 1.35 0.44 -8.11
CA ALA A 99 1.40 1.29 -9.29
C ALA A 99 0.59 0.62 -10.42
N THR A 100 -0.37 1.35 -10.98
CA THR A 100 -1.19 0.91 -12.10
C THR A 100 -0.95 1.84 -13.28
N ARG A 101 -0.93 1.25 -14.47
CA ARG A 101 -1.11 2.03 -15.70
C ARG A 101 -2.62 2.02 -15.96
N ASP A 102 -3.23 3.19 -15.92
CA ASP A 102 -4.62 3.35 -16.32
C ASP A 102 -4.79 3.02 -17.81
#